data_AF-A0A7X9AQL4-F1
#
_entry.id   AF-A0A7X9AQL4-F1
#
_cell.length_a   1.000
_cell.length_b   1.000
_cell.length_c   1.000
_cell.angle_alpha   90.00
_cell.angle_beta   90.00
_cell.angle_gamma   90.00
#
_symmetry.space_group_name_H-M   'P 1'
#
loop_
_entity.id
_entity.type
_entity.pdbx_description
1 polymer ?
#
loop_
_entity_poly.entity_id
_entity_poly.type
_entity_poly.pdbx_seq_one_letter_code
_entity_poly.pdbx_strand_id
1 'polypeptide(L)'
;MYKVSLRLGLFFLCLALSTTADILIVGGKEVSGVFSGFEKKRVLFQEWQKETPDKYDIAQVERLRLDKPMRISFAYTRDIRRKLPGILHGIRKNGDFDIEENGKRTRIPSWKLARVEATVDMQDFMLRREAAMNQEADEGDKNSYVEVEKALKPGQVLVVHFHQPGSAASERQGNYIRRLCENSRGKAVYQQVRVAPNPDDPNIRHYELQTLPQFWFYTPKGELSERLAERFTEPDLKKALESARRAR
;
A
#
# COMPACT_ATOMS: atom_id res chain seq x y z
N MET A 1 50.85 9.99 28.22
CA MET A 1 50.46 9.03 27.16
C MET A 1 49.57 7.98 27.80
N TYR A 2 48.28 7.93 27.44
CA TYR A 2 47.47 6.72 27.27
C TYR A 2 46.12 7.17 26.67
N LYS A 3 45.95 6.92 25.37
CA LYS A 3 44.69 7.09 24.65
C LYS A 3 43.82 5.87 24.97
N VAL A 4 42.64 6.07 25.55
CA VAL A 4 41.60 5.04 25.56
C VAL A 4 40.46 5.56 24.69
N SER A 5 40.50 5.16 23.43
CA SER A 5 39.43 5.35 22.47
C SER A 5 38.27 4.41 22.83
N LEU A 6 37.29 4.92 23.57
CA LEU A 6 36.05 4.19 23.80
C LEU A 6 35.17 4.33 22.55
N ARG A 7 35.31 3.36 21.63
CA ARG A 7 34.39 3.19 20.50
C ARG A 7 33.04 2.74 21.07
N LEU A 8 32.10 3.67 21.21
CA LEU A 8 30.72 3.35 21.53
C LEU A 8 30.11 2.67 20.29
N GLY A 9 30.07 1.33 20.33
CA GLY A 9 29.41 0.53 19.32
C GLY A 9 27.93 0.88 19.31
N LEU A 10 27.47 1.43 18.18
CA LEU A 10 26.05 1.60 17.89
C LEU A 10 25.43 0.20 17.79
N PHE A 11 24.90 -0.30 18.90
CA PHE A 11 24.06 -1.48 18.92
C PHE A 11 22.74 -1.06 18.26
N PHE A 12 22.62 -1.29 16.95
CA PHE A 12 21.34 -1.24 16.24
C PHE A 12 20.47 -2.35 16.83
N LEU A 13 19.76 -2.00 17.90
CA LEU A 13 18.64 -2.76 18.41
C LEU A 13 17.55 -2.62 17.35
N CYS A 14 17.58 -3.50 16.33
CA CYS A 14 16.47 -3.70 15.43
C CYS A 14 15.30 -4.19 16.29
N LEU A 15 14.53 -3.24 16.81
CA LEU A 15 13.16 -3.47 17.24
C LEU A 15 12.50 -4.22 16.07
N ALA A 16 12.19 -5.49 16.32
CA ALA A 16 11.38 -6.29 15.43
C ALA A 16 10.00 -5.61 15.38
N LEU A 17 9.87 -4.65 14.46
CA LEU A 17 8.59 -4.26 13.92
C LEU A 17 7.97 -5.57 13.44
N SER A 18 6.90 -6.00 14.10
CA SER A 18 6.05 -7.05 13.58
C SER A 18 5.52 -6.56 12.25
N THR A 19 6.25 -6.83 11.17
CA THR A 19 5.86 -6.48 9.82
C THR A 19 4.56 -7.22 9.55
N THR A 20 3.43 -6.53 9.56
CA THR A 20 2.10 -7.10 9.28
C THR A 20 1.94 -7.39 7.78
N ALA A 21 3.03 -7.65 7.07
CA ALA A 21 3.10 -7.79 5.63
C ALA A 21 4.06 -8.91 5.23
N ASP A 22 3.71 -9.59 4.15
CA ASP A 22 4.68 -10.39 3.43
C ASP A 22 5.65 -9.45 2.72
N ILE A 23 6.90 -9.90 2.59
CA ILE A 23 7.98 -9.15 1.96
C ILE A 23 8.50 -9.98 0.78
N LEU A 24 8.31 -9.45 -0.43
CA LEU A 24 8.85 -9.99 -1.66
C LEU A 24 10.10 -9.20 -2.05
N ILE A 25 11.23 -9.89 -2.16
CA ILE A 25 12.47 -9.36 -2.73
C ILE A 25 12.57 -9.87 -4.17
N VAL A 26 12.51 -8.95 -5.13
CA VAL A 26 12.48 -9.25 -6.56
C VAL A 26 13.29 -8.24 -7.35
N GLY A 27 14.25 -8.73 -8.15
CA GLY A 27 15.12 -7.87 -8.98
C GLY A 27 15.84 -6.78 -8.18
N GLY A 28 16.32 -7.10 -6.98
CA GLY A 28 16.97 -6.15 -6.07
C GLY A 28 16.04 -5.15 -5.36
N LYS A 29 14.72 -5.26 -5.54
CA LYS A 29 13.73 -4.39 -4.86
C LYS A 29 12.95 -5.17 -3.81
N GLU A 30 12.65 -4.50 -2.70
CA GLU A 30 11.77 -5.00 -1.65
C GLU A 30 10.35 -4.45 -1.86
N VAL A 31 9.36 -5.34 -1.79
CA VAL A 31 7.96 -5.03 -2.03
C VAL A 31 7.12 -5.63 -0.90
N SER A 32 6.31 -4.80 -0.25
CA SER A 32 5.45 -5.22 0.87
C SER A 32 4.02 -5.45 0.40
N GLY A 33 3.39 -6.52 0.89
CA GLY A 33 2.05 -6.92 0.46
C GLY A 33 1.63 -8.28 0.99
N VAL A 34 0.86 -9.01 0.18
CA VAL A 34 0.42 -10.38 0.49
C VAL A 34 0.65 -11.30 -0.71
N PHE A 35 1.19 -12.48 -0.45
CA PHE A 35 1.29 -13.54 -1.45
C PHE A 35 -0.09 -14.09 -1.79
N SER A 36 -0.43 -14.12 -3.09
CA SER A 36 -1.72 -14.61 -3.58
C SER A 36 -1.61 -15.90 -4.39
N GLY A 37 -0.41 -16.26 -4.87
CA GLY A 37 -0.19 -17.54 -5.53
C GLY A 37 1.05 -17.63 -6.41
N PHE A 38 1.14 -18.73 -7.13
CA PHE A 38 2.15 -19.00 -8.13
C PHE A 38 1.53 -19.78 -9.28
N GLU A 39 1.71 -19.32 -10.52
CA GLU A 39 1.29 -20.04 -11.72
C GLU A 39 2.16 -19.61 -12.91
N LYS A 40 2.33 -20.50 -13.90
CA LYS A 40 3.04 -20.18 -15.16
C LYS A 40 4.42 -19.54 -14.92
N LYS A 41 5.15 -20.03 -13.91
CA LYS A 41 6.46 -19.51 -13.46
C LYS A 41 6.44 -18.07 -12.97
N ARG A 42 5.29 -17.56 -12.55
CA ARG A 42 5.14 -16.23 -11.96
C ARG A 42 4.57 -16.31 -10.56
N VAL A 43 5.14 -15.52 -9.65
CA VAL A 43 4.58 -15.24 -8.32
C VAL A 43 3.52 -14.16 -8.47
N LEU A 44 2.33 -14.43 -7.95
CA LEU A 44 1.24 -13.48 -7.80
C LEU A 44 1.36 -12.84 -6.43
N PHE A 45 1.50 -11.51 -6.39
CA PHE A 45 1.71 -10.78 -5.14
C PHE A 45 0.89 -9.50 -5.15
N GLN A 46 0.06 -9.32 -4.12
CA GLN A 46 -0.81 -8.16 -3.96
C GLN A 46 -0.09 -7.11 -3.13
N GLU A 47 0.50 -6.12 -3.80
CA GLU A 47 1.05 -4.94 -3.11
C GLU A 47 -0.07 -4.15 -2.42
N TRP A 48 0.24 -3.53 -1.28
CA TRP A 48 -0.74 -2.74 -0.51
C TRP A 48 -1.31 -1.55 -1.28
N GLN A 49 -0.52 -0.93 -2.15
CA GLN A 49 -0.90 0.26 -2.90
C GLN A 49 -1.75 -0.07 -4.13
N LYS A 50 -1.84 -1.34 -4.54
CA LYS A 50 -2.49 -1.76 -5.79
C LYS A 50 -3.83 -2.47 -5.52
N GLU A 51 -4.70 -2.48 -6.53
CA GLU A 51 -6.01 -3.15 -6.43
C GLU A 51 -5.96 -4.61 -6.91
N THR A 52 -5.01 -4.94 -7.78
CA THR A 52 -4.86 -6.29 -8.34
C THR A 52 -3.46 -6.83 -8.08
N PRO A 53 -3.29 -8.17 -8.02
CA PRO A 53 -1.98 -8.75 -7.80
C PRO A 53 -1.09 -8.57 -9.02
N ASP A 54 0.14 -8.14 -8.78
CA ASP A 54 1.18 -8.13 -9.79
C ASP A 54 1.76 -9.53 -10.01
N LYS A 55 2.36 -9.71 -11.18
CA LYS A 55 2.96 -10.98 -11.61
C LYS A 55 4.46 -10.82 -11.78
N TYR A 56 5.22 -11.43 -10.90
CA TYR A 56 6.69 -11.39 -10.91
C TYR A 56 7.25 -12.70 -11.45
N ASP A 57 8.21 -12.64 -12.35
CA ASP A 57 8.89 -13.84 -12.84
C ASP A 57 9.66 -14.50 -11.68
N ILE A 58 9.47 -15.81 -11.48
CA ILE A 58 10.16 -16.56 -10.43
C ILE A 58 11.68 -16.50 -10.57
N ALA A 59 12.21 -16.30 -11.79
CA ALA A 59 13.65 -16.14 -12.02
C ALA A 59 14.22 -14.85 -11.41
N GLN A 60 13.37 -13.84 -11.19
CA GLN A 60 13.74 -12.57 -10.57
C GLN A 60 13.47 -12.55 -9.06
N VAL A 61 12.72 -13.53 -8.54
CA VAL A 61 12.37 -13.61 -7.11
C VAL A 61 13.56 -14.14 -6.32
N GLU A 62 14.12 -13.28 -5.48
CA GLU A 62 15.21 -13.61 -4.57
C GLU A 62 14.71 -14.10 -3.22
N ARG A 63 13.54 -13.63 -2.78
CA ARG A 63 12.98 -14.10 -1.51
C ARG A 63 11.52 -13.74 -1.40
N LEU A 64 10.74 -14.61 -0.77
CA LEU A 64 9.47 -14.25 -0.16
C LEU A 64 9.54 -14.60 1.32
N ARG A 65 9.39 -13.60 2.18
CA ARG A 65 9.17 -13.77 3.62
C ARG A 65 7.69 -13.57 3.86
N LEU A 66 7.07 -14.53 4.53
CA LEU A 66 5.68 -14.36 4.97
C LEU A 66 5.68 -13.79 6.38
N ASP A 67 4.68 -12.98 6.70
CA ASP A 67 4.44 -12.53 8.08
C ASP A 67 4.11 -13.72 8.98
N LYS A 68 3.28 -14.63 8.47
CA LYS A 68 2.86 -15.88 9.10
C LYS A 68 2.82 -17.01 8.07
N PRO A 69 3.13 -18.26 8.45
CA PRO A 69 2.95 -19.40 7.56
C PRO A 69 1.51 -19.47 7.01
N MET A 70 1.38 -19.72 5.72
CA MET A 70 0.13 -19.57 4.98
C MET A 70 -0.39 -20.91 4.50
N ARG A 71 -1.69 -21.17 4.69
CA ARG A 71 -2.34 -22.35 4.11
C ARG A 71 -2.47 -22.19 2.60
N ILE A 72 -2.06 -23.22 1.88
CA ILE A 72 -2.05 -23.24 0.41
C ILE A 72 -2.65 -24.55 -0.12
N SER A 73 -3.08 -24.49 -1.37
CA SER A 73 -3.29 -25.66 -2.22
C SER A 73 -2.26 -25.62 -3.35
N PHE A 74 -1.52 -26.69 -3.59
CA PHE A 74 -0.51 -26.74 -4.66
C PHE A 74 -0.64 -27.98 -5.53
N ALA A 75 -0.03 -27.95 -6.72
CA ALA A 75 0.04 -29.11 -7.60
C ALA A 75 1.45 -29.23 -8.21
N TYR A 76 1.94 -30.46 -8.32
CA TYR A 76 3.22 -30.73 -8.97
C TYR A 76 3.07 -30.72 -10.50
N THR A 77 4.13 -30.38 -11.22
CA THR A 77 4.14 -30.38 -12.69
C THR A 77 3.88 -31.77 -13.29
N ARG A 78 4.30 -32.84 -12.60
CA ARG A 78 4.02 -34.23 -13.01
C ARG A 78 2.54 -34.63 -12.88
N ASP A 79 1.77 -33.93 -12.05
CA ASP A 79 0.37 -34.24 -11.77
C ASP A 79 -0.39 -32.95 -11.44
N ILE A 80 -0.69 -32.17 -12.48
CA ILE A 80 -1.25 -30.82 -12.36
C ILE A 80 -2.71 -30.85 -11.86
N ARG A 81 -3.41 -31.97 -12.10
CA ARG A 81 -4.82 -32.15 -11.73
C ARG A 81 -4.98 -32.42 -10.24
N ARG A 82 -4.02 -33.11 -9.62
CA ARG A 82 -4.04 -33.38 -8.18
C ARG A 82 -3.62 -32.15 -7.38
N LYS A 83 -4.59 -31.56 -6.68
CA LYS A 83 -4.36 -30.52 -5.67
C LYS A 83 -4.02 -31.16 -4.33
N LEU A 84 -2.97 -30.66 -3.69
CA LEU A 84 -2.49 -31.10 -2.38
C LEU A 84 -2.56 -29.92 -1.41
N PRO A 85 -3.07 -30.12 -0.18
CA PRO A 85 -3.01 -29.11 0.85
C PRO A 85 -1.59 -29.00 1.40
N GLY A 86 -1.19 -27.80 1.82
CA GLY A 86 0.08 -27.58 2.50
C GLY A 86 0.15 -26.26 3.23
N ILE A 87 1.28 -26.01 3.88
CA ILE A 87 1.59 -24.74 4.53
C ILE A 87 2.85 -24.16 3.87
N LEU A 88 2.73 -22.97 3.30
CA LEU A 88 3.85 -22.22 2.75
C LEU A 88 4.53 -21.43 3.87
N HIS A 89 5.85 -21.52 3.94
CA HIS A 89 6.68 -20.75 4.88
C HIS A 89 7.48 -19.64 4.18
N GLY A 90 7.47 -19.60 2.85
CA GLY A 90 8.13 -18.58 2.03
C GLY A 90 8.83 -19.15 0.81
N ILE A 91 9.57 -18.28 0.11
CA ILE A 91 10.39 -18.62 -1.06
C ILE A 91 11.83 -18.19 -0.77
N ARG A 92 12.80 -19.05 -1.09
CA ARG A 92 14.23 -18.80 -0.85
C ARG A 92 14.96 -18.28 -2.10
N LYS A 93 16.23 -17.90 -1.94
CA LYS A 93 17.11 -17.27 -2.97
C LYS A 93 17.24 -18.01 -4.29
N ASN A 94 16.97 -19.30 -4.30
CA ASN A 94 17.00 -20.15 -5.48
C ASN A 94 15.61 -20.40 -6.10
N GLY A 95 14.58 -19.67 -5.67
CA GLY A 95 13.20 -19.89 -6.10
C GLY A 95 12.56 -21.16 -5.52
N ASP A 96 13.20 -21.79 -4.53
CA ASP A 96 12.62 -22.94 -3.82
C ASP A 96 11.52 -22.49 -2.87
N PHE A 97 10.38 -23.15 -2.98
CA PHE A 97 9.26 -23.00 -2.09
C PHE A 97 9.48 -23.86 -0.84
N ASP A 98 9.37 -23.25 0.33
CA ASP A 98 9.48 -23.93 1.61
C ASP A 98 8.06 -24.35 2.04
N ILE A 99 7.68 -25.60 1.74
CA ILE A 99 6.32 -26.11 1.89
C ILE A 99 6.30 -27.27 2.88
N GLU A 100 5.36 -27.21 3.81
CA GLU A 100 5.02 -28.30 4.72
C GLU A 100 3.81 -29.07 4.18
N GLU A 101 4.02 -30.37 3.97
CA GLU A 101 3.01 -31.32 3.50
C GLU A 101 2.94 -32.47 4.52
N ASN A 102 1.76 -32.75 5.07
CA ASN A 102 1.54 -33.80 6.08
C ASN A 102 2.51 -33.70 7.29
N GLY A 103 2.75 -32.49 7.79
CA GLY A 103 3.66 -32.23 8.92
C GLY A 103 5.15 -32.30 8.58
N LYS A 104 5.50 -32.58 7.31
CA LYS A 104 6.89 -32.62 6.85
C LYS A 104 7.22 -31.39 6.02
N ARG A 105 8.13 -30.57 6.53
CA ARG A 105 8.68 -29.40 5.84
C ARG A 105 9.71 -29.81 4.80
N THR A 106 9.49 -29.40 3.55
CA THR A 106 10.34 -29.74 2.40
C THR A 106 10.59 -28.52 1.52
N ARG A 107 11.72 -28.53 0.82
CA ARG A 107 12.05 -27.52 -0.19
C ARG A 107 11.67 -28.07 -1.55
N ILE A 108 10.78 -27.37 -2.23
CA ILE A 108 10.27 -27.76 -3.54
C ILE A 108 10.71 -26.70 -4.55
N PRO A 109 11.60 -27.06 -5.49
CA PRO A 109 11.98 -26.15 -6.58
C PRO A 109 10.78 -25.72 -7.42
N SER A 110 10.75 -24.45 -7.83
CA SER A 110 9.65 -23.89 -8.63
C SER A 110 9.38 -24.63 -9.93
N TRP A 111 10.38 -25.31 -10.50
CA TRP A 111 10.21 -26.12 -11.72
C TRP A 111 9.38 -27.39 -11.48
N LYS A 112 9.36 -27.93 -10.26
CA LYS A 112 8.51 -29.07 -9.86
C LYS A 112 7.07 -28.68 -9.56
N LEU A 113 6.80 -27.39 -9.37
CA LEU A 113 5.47 -26.86 -9.08
C LEU A 113 4.79 -26.37 -10.36
N ALA A 114 3.55 -26.79 -10.55
CA ALA A 114 2.67 -26.27 -11.59
C ALA A 114 1.95 -25.00 -11.10
N ARG A 115 1.44 -25.06 -9.86
CA ARG A 115 0.72 -23.97 -9.22
C ARG A 115 0.78 -24.04 -7.70
N VAL A 116 0.65 -22.87 -7.07
CA VAL A 116 0.36 -22.68 -5.65
C VAL A 116 -0.77 -21.66 -5.56
N GLU A 117 -1.84 -22.00 -4.87
CA GLU A 117 -3.01 -21.15 -4.66
C GLU A 117 -3.09 -20.85 -3.16
N ALA A 118 -2.98 -19.57 -2.80
CA ALA A 118 -3.16 -19.13 -1.44
C ALA A 118 -4.65 -18.94 -1.15
N THR A 119 -5.11 -19.38 0.03
CA THR A 119 -6.42 -18.98 0.53
C THR A 119 -6.27 -17.61 1.19
N VAL A 120 -6.43 -16.55 0.40
CA VAL A 120 -6.44 -15.18 0.95
C VAL A 120 -7.80 -14.95 1.58
N ASP A 121 -7.82 -14.80 2.91
CA ASP A 121 -8.99 -14.29 3.62
C ASP A 121 -9.13 -12.80 3.29
N MET A 122 -10.16 -12.43 2.54
CA MET A 122 -10.37 -11.06 2.10
C MET A 122 -10.61 -10.10 3.28
N GLN A 123 -11.18 -10.57 4.39
CA GLN A 123 -11.40 -9.74 5.57
C GLN A 123 -10.06 -9.47 6.29
N ASP A 124 -9.24 -10.51 6.51
CA ASP A 124 -7.87 -10.37 7.06
C ASP A 124 -7.02 -9.47 6.15
N PHE A 125 -7.12 -9.65 4.83
CA PHE A 125 -6.41 -8.82 3.86
C PHE A 125 -6.78 -7.35 3.97
N MET A 126 -8.08 -7.02 4.04
CA MET A 126 -8.53 -5.62 4.14
C MET A 126 -8.09 -4.98 5.45
N LEU A 127 -8.20 -5.70 6.58
CA LEU A 127 -7.74 -5.24 7.89
C LEU A 127 -6.23 -4.99 7.90
N ARG A 128 -5.45 -5.91 7.33
CA ARG A 128 -3.98 -5.79 7.27
C ARG A 128 -3.52 -4.70 6.32
N ARG A 129 -4.22 -4.51 5.20
CA ARG A 129 -4.00 -3.40 4.27
C ARG A 129 -4.25 -2.06 4.95
N GLU A 130 -5.36 -1.93 5.68
CA GLU A 130 -5.67 -0.72 6.44
C GLU A 130 -4.60 -0.44 7.49
N ALA A 131 -4.20 -1.44 8.28
CA ALA A 131 -3.15 -1.31 9.30
C ALA A 131 -1.79 -0.94 8.70
N ALA A 132 -1.36 -1.61 7.63
CA ALA A 132 -0.08 -1.33 6.97
C ALA A 132 -0.05 0.07 6.35
N MET A 133 -1.14 0.47 5.68
CA MET A 133 -1.24 1.83 5.16
C MET A 133 -1.25 2.85 6.31
N ASN A 134 -1.88 2.56 7.45
CA ASN A 134 -1.90 3.46 8.60
C ASN A 134 -0.53 3.57 9.29
N GLN A 135 0.28 2.51 9.31
CA GLN A 135 1.65 2.53 9.81
C GLN A 135 2.62 3.32 8.92
N GLU A 136 2.53 3.18 7.59
CA GLU A 136 3.33 4.01 6.65
C GLU A 136 3.01 5.52 6.79
N ALA A 137 1.82 5.88 7.27
CA ALA A 137 1.45 7.25 7.57
C ALA A 137 2.04 7.76 8.92
N ASP A 138 2.40 6.86 9.83
CA ASP A 138 2.95 7.16 11.15
C ASP A 138 4.50 7.26 11.15
N GLU A 139 5.14 6.79 10.06
CA GLU A 139 6.59 6.89 9.80
C GLU A 139 6.98 8.11 8.94
N GLY A 140 6.01 8.90 8.47
CA GLY A 140 6.29 10.25 7.98
C GLY A 140 6.88 11.08 9.13
N ASP A 141 7.96 11.83 8.86
CA ASP A 141 8.62 12.69 9.85
C ASP A 141 7.54 13.45 10.63
N LYS A 142 7.41 13.12 11.94
CA LYS A 142 6.26 13.49 12.79
C LYS A 142 6.08 15.02 12.95
N ASN A 143 6.99 15.79 12.37
CA ASN A 143 6.99 17.26 12.31
C ASN A 143 6.85 17.84 10.91
N SER A 144 6.77 17.02 9.86
CA SER A 144 6.66 17.46 8.47
C SER A 144 5.20 17.38 7.99
N TYR A 145 4.76 18.40 7.28
CA TYR A 145 3.45 18.43 6.63
C TYR A 145 3.59 18.00 5.17
N VAL A 146 2.51 17.51 4.57
CA VAL A 146 2.47 17.19 3.14
C VAL A 146 2.34 18.49 2.36
N GLU A 147 3.34 18.89 1.58
CA GLU A 147 3.22 20.01 0.63
C GLU A 147 2.32 19.63 -0.55
N VAL A 148 1.06 20.07 -0.51
CA VAL A 148 0.03 19.63 -1.47
C VAL A 148 0.27 20.22 -2.87
N GLU A 149 0.93 21.36 -2.94
CA GLU A 149 1.33 22.06 -4.17
C GLU A 149 2.32 21.24 -5.00
N LYS A 150 3.09 20.33 -4.38
CA LYS A 150 3.98 19.41 -5.12
C LYS A 150 3.22 18.39 -5.96
N ALA A 151 1.95 18.11 -5.63
CA ALA A 151 1.10 17.23 -6.43
C ALA A 151 0.52 17.92 -7.67
N LEU A 152 0.67 19.24 -7.79
CA LEU A 152 0.12 20.05 -8.87
C LEU A 152 0.90 19.78 -10.16
N LYS A 153 0.18 19.39 -11.21
CA LYS A 153 0.75 19.12 -12.53
C LYS A 153 0.31 20.18 -13.52
N PRO A 154 1.20 20.69 -14.39
CA PRO A 154 0.83 21.73 -15.35
C PRO A 154 -0.39 21.34 -16.18
N GLY A 155 -1.39 22.22 -16.24
CA GLY A 155 -2.60 22.00 -17.04
C GLY A 155 -3.62 21.03 -16.44
N GLN A 156 -3.44 20.57 -15.20
CA GLN A 156 -4.34 19.64 -14.52
C GLN A 156 -4.96 20.28 -13.27
N VAL A 157 -6.23 19.95 -13.01
CA VAL A 157 -6.86 20.28 -11.72
C VAL A 157 -6.28 19.38 -10.65
N LEU A 158 -5.95 19.94 -9.48
CA LEU A 158 -5.57 19.16 -8.31
C LEU A 158 -6.73 19.17 -7.30
N VAL A 159 -7.14 17.99 -6.87
CA VAL A 159 -8.08 17.80 -5.76
C VAL A 159 -7.28 17.27 -4.57
N VAL A 160 -7.23 18.05 -3.51
CA VAL A 160 -6.61 17.66 -2.24
C VAL A 160 -7.71 17.22 -1.28
N HIS A 161 -7.62 16.01 -0.77
CA HIS A 161 -8.52 15.49 0.26
C HIS A 161 -7.76 15.36 1.59
N PHE A 162 -8.08 16.23 2.55
CA PHE A 162 -7.66 16.08 3.93
C PHE A 162 -8.57 15.04 4.60
N HIS A 163 -8.08 13.81 4.59
CA HIS A 163 -8.79 12.62 5.02
C HIS A 163 -8.65 12.39 6.52
N GLN A 164 -9.76 12.08 7.18
CA GLN A 164 -9.77 11.58 8.55
C GLN A 164 -9.82 10.05 8.53
N PRO A 165 -8.74 9.36 8.96
CA PRO A 165 -8.73 7.91 9.09
C PRO A 165 -9.86 7.39 9.98
N GLY A 166 -10.49 6.29 9.58
CA GLY A 166 -11.62 5.68 10.31
C GLY A 166 -12.97 6.39 10.13
N SER A 167 -13.05 7.49 9.39
CA SER A 167 -14.31 8.16 9.08
C SER A 167 -14.95 7.58 7.82
N ALA A 168 -16.02 6.80 7.97
CA ALA A 168 -16.77 6.22 6.86
C ALA A 168 -17.28 7.27 5.85
N ALA A 169 -17.60 8.48 6.32
CA ALA A 169 -18.00 9.60 5.46
C ALA A 169 -16.82 10.09 4.61
N SER A 170 -15.65 10.28 5.23
CA SER A 170 -14.43 10.70 4.55
C SER A 170 -13.97 9.67 3.52
N GLU A 171 -14.05 8.38 3.83
CA GLU A 171 -13.75 7.31 2.88
C GLU A 171 -14.71 7.30 1.69
N ARG A 172 -16.03 7.34 1.95
CA ARG A 172 -17.04 7.34 0.89
C ARG A 172 -16.85 8.52 -0.07
N GLN A 173 -16.74 9.73 0.47
CA GLN A 173 -16.57 10.96 -0.31
C GLN A 173 -15.21 10.98 -1.05
N GLY A 174 -14.14 10.53 -0.39
CA GLY A 174 -12.81 10.40 -0.99
C GLY A 174 -12.80 9.43 -2.17
N ASN A 175 -13.42 8.26 -2.01
CA ASN A 175 -13.54 7.26 -3.08
C ASN A 175 -14.37 7.80 -4.25
N TYR A 176 -15.45 8.52 -3.98
CA TYR A 176 -16.27 9.15 -5.01
C TYR A 176 -15.46 10.13 -5.86
N ILE A 177 -14.78 11.11 -5.25
CA ILE A 177 -14.06 12.15 -6.00
C ILE A 177 -12.79 11.61 -6.67
N ARG A 178 -12.14 10.61 -6.07
CA ARG A 178 -10.99 9.90 -6.67
C ARG A 178 -11.40 9.27 -8.01
N ARG A 179 -12.52 8.54 -8.04
CA ARG A 179 -13.06 7.94 -9.28
C ARG A 179 -13.37 9.00 -10.33
N LEU A 180 -13.87 10.17 -9.96
CA LEU A 180 -14.09 11.27 -10.91
C LEU A 180 -12.76 11.79 -11.50
N CYS A 181 -11.71 11.88 -10.68
CA CYS A 181 -10.37 12.29 -11.14
C CYS A 181 -9.74 11.23 -12.06
N GLU A 182 -9.84 9.95 -11.73
CA GLU A 182 -9.36 8.84 -12.58
C GLU A 182 -10.07 8.82 -13.94
N ASN A 183 -11.40 9.01 -13.94
CA ASN A 183 -12.20 9.07 -15.16
C ASN A 183 -11.99 10.36 -15.98
N SER A 184 -11.21 11.32 -15.48
CA SER A 184 -10.97 12.60 -16.16
C SER A 184 -10.02 12.51 -17.37
N ARG A 185 -9.44 11.32 -17.63
CA ARG A 185 -8.41 11.08 -18.66
C ARG A 185 -7.19 11.98 -18.49
N GLY A 186 -6.70 12.10 -17.25
CA GLY A 186 -5.53 12.91 -16.90
C GLY A 186 -5.77 14.41 -16.92
N LYS A 187 -7.01 14.87 -16.75
CA LYS A 187 -7.34 16.32 -16.61
C LYS A 187 -7.42 16.76 -15.16
N ALA A 188 -7.49 15.81 -14.23
CA ALA A 188 -7.51 16.03 -12.80
C ALA A 188 -6.63 14.99 -12.08
N VAL A 189 -6.00 15.42 -11.00
CA VAL A 189 -5.18 14.63 -10.09
C VAL A 189 -5.84 14.65 -8.73
N TYR A 190 -5.88 13.51 -8.07
CA TYR A 190 -6.36 13.38 -6.71
C TYR A 190 -5.16 13.12 -5.79
N GLN A 191 -4.99 13.98 -4.78
CA GLN A 191 -4.02 13.82 -3.70
C GLN A 191 -4.78 13.65 -2.39
N GLN A 192 -4.51 12.54 -1.69
CA GLN A 192 -5.02 12.35 -0.34
C GLN A 192 -3.94 12.71 0.66
N VAL A 193 -4.28 13.55 1.63
CA VAL A 193 -3.47 13.87 2.81
C VAL A 193 -4.18 13.24 3.99
N ARG A 194 -3.53 12.29 4.65
CA ARG A 194 -4.08 11.69 5.86
C ARG A 194 -3.79 12.61 7.03
N VAL A 195 -4.81 12.89 7.81
CA VAL A 195 -4.74 13.79 8.95
C VAL A 195 -5.29 13.04 10.15
N ALA A 196 -4.41 12.76 11.12
CA ALA A 196 -4.86 12.19 12.37
C ALA A 196 -5.78 13.19 13.09
N PRO A 197 -6.85 12.75 13.79
CA PRO A 197 -7.70 13.64 14.58
C PRO A 197 -7.00 14.06 15.89
N ASN A 198 -5.75 14.52 15.78
CA ASN A 198 -4.91 15.01 16.86
C ASN A 198 -4.51 16.46 16.53
N PRO A 199 -4.80 17.46 17.41
CA PRO A 199 -4.39 18.85 17.20
C PRO A 199 -2.90 19.07 16.92
N ASP A 200 -2.05 18.11 17.29
CA ASP A 200 -0.61 18.16 17.04
C ASP A 200 -0.19 17.69 15.64
N ASP A 201 -1.13 17.24 14.79
CA ASP A 201 -0.83 16.87 13.41
C ASP A 201 -0.25 18.08 12.64
N PRO A 202 0.95 17.96 12.04
CA PRO A 202 1.58 19.05 11.28
C PRO A 202 0.70 19.59 10.16
N ASN A 203 -0.15 18.77 9.55
CA ASN A 203 -1.07 19.21 8.49
C ASN A 203 -2.21 20.06 9.05
N ILE A 204 -2.70 19.76 10.26
CA ILE A 204 -3.72 20.61 10.93
C ILE A 204 -3.15 22.00 11.20
N ARG A 205 -1.93 22.07 11.73
CA ARG A 205 -1.27 23.35 12.04
C ARG A 205 -0.90 24.13 10.79
N HIS A 206 -0.33 23.47 9.79
CA HIS A 206 0.15 24.12 8.57
C HIS A 206 -1.00 24.65 7.69
N TYR A 207 -2.05 23.85 7.51
CA TYR A 207 -3.19 24.22 6.65
C TYR A 207 -4.37 24.82 7.44
N GLU A 208 -4.19 25.08 8.74
CA GLU A 208 -5.19 25.65 9.65
C GLU A 208 -6.53 24.90 9.61
N LEU A 209 -6.47 23.56 9.56
CA LEU A 209 -7.65 22.70 9.39
C LEU A 209 -8.49 22.68 10.66
N GLN A 210 -9.70 23.26 10.61
CA GLN A 210 -10.63 23.29 11.75
C GLN A 210 -11.51 22.04 11.84
N THR A 211 -11.83 21.43 10.70
CA THR A 211 -12.70 20.26 10.60
C THR A 211 -12.16 19.26 9.58
N LEU A 212 -12.55 18.00 9.71
CA LEU A 212 -12.28 16.95 8.73
C LEU A 212 -13.57 16.17 8.43
N PRO A 213 -13.71 15.59 7.22
CA PRO A 213 -12.83 15.75 6.07
C PRO A 213 -12.96 17.13 5.39
N GLN A 214 -11.94 17.53 4.64
CA GLN A 214 -12.02 18.68 3.72
C GLN A 214 -11.53 18.32 2.32
N PHE A 215 -12.08 19.00 1.32
CA PHE A 215 -11.67 18.88 -0.07
C PHE A 215 -11.33 20.26 -0.63
N TRP A 216 -10.10 20.42 -1.11
CA TRP A 216 -9.63 21.65 -1.73
C TRP A 216 -9.39 21.41 -3.22
N PHE A 217 -9.87 22.33 -4.05
CA PHE A 217 -9.84 22.21 -5.51
C PHE A 217 -8.98 23.31 -6.09
N TYR A 218 -7.92 22.94 -6.80
CA TYR A 218 -7.01 23.86 -7.47
C TYR A 218 -7.22 23.82 -8.98
N THR A 219 -7.20 24.98 -9.61
CA THR A 219 -7.32 25.13 -11.07
C THR A 219 -6.07 24.60 -11.79
N PRO A 220 -6.10 24.45 -13.13
CA PRO A 220 -4.92 24.10 -13.92
C PRO A 220 -3.74 25.08 -13.81
N LYS A 221 -3.99 26.31 -13.33
CA LYS A 221 -2.98 27.34 -13.06
C LYS A 221 -2.37 27.22 -11.66
N GLY A 222 -2.90 26.34 -10.82
CA GLY A 222 -2.49 26.18 -9.43
C GLY A 222 -3.20 27.13 -8.45
N GLU A 223 -4.25 27.82 -8.87
CA GLU A 223 -5.02 28.70 -8.01
C GLU A 223 -6.06 27.88 -7.24
N LEU A 224 -6.22 28.13 -5.94
CA LEU A 224 -7.26 27.50 -5.16
C LEU A 224 -8.64 28.05 -5.58
N SER A 225 -9.47 27.20 -6.19
CA SER A 225 -10.80 27.54 -6.68
C SER A 225 -11.88 27.42 -5.60
N GLU A 226 -11.84 26.36 -4.79
CA GLU A 226 -12.90 26.08 -3.81
C GLU A 226 -12.39 25.20 -2.66
N ARG A 227 -12.93 25.45 -1.46
CA ARG A 227 -12.74 24.60 -0.27
C ARG A 227 -14.11 24.10 0.18
N LEU A 228 -14.26 22.79 0.29
CA LEU A 228 -15.42 22.15 0.89
C LEU A 228 -15.03 21.61 2.26
N ALA A 229 -15.60 22.20 3.30
CA ALA A 229 -15.46 21.80 4.69
C ALA A 229 -16.85 21.63 5.31
N GLU A 230 -16.95 20.89 6.42
CA GLU A 230 -18.19 20.67 7.16
C GLU A 230 -19.28 19.89 6.39
N ARG A 231 -20.36 20.56 5.95
CA ARG A 231 -21.53 19.94 5.32
C ARG A 231 -21.50 20.12 3.81
N PHE A 232 -21.16 19.05 3.11
CA PHE A 232 -21.24 18.97 1.65
C PHE A 232 -21.58 17.54 1.23
N THR A 233 -22.07 17.39 0.00
CA THR A 233 -22.52 16.15 -0.59
C THR A 233 -21.65 15.75 -1.79
N GLU A 234 -21.84 14.53 -2.31
CA GLU A 234 -21.17 14.09 -3.55
C GLU A 234 -21.47 14.99 -4.76
N PRO A 235 -22.72 15.46 -4.97
CA PRO A 235 -23.00 16.51 -5.96
C PRO A 235 -22.14 17.77 -5.83
N ASP A 236 -21.87 18.23 -4.59
CA ASP A 236 -21.05 19.42 -4.35
C ASP A 236 -19.58 19.17 -4.75
N LEU A 237 -19.04 17.99 -4.41
CA LEU A 237 -17.69 17.57 -4.83
C LEU A 237 -17.54 17.55 -6.35
N LYS A 238 -18.55 17.00 -7.04
CA LYS A 238 -18.56 16.97 -8.51
C LYS A 238 -18.63 18.37 -9.09
N LYS A 239 -19.49 19.23 -8.54
CA LYS A 239 -19.65 20.63 -8.98
C LYS A 239 -18.35 21.43 -8.79
N ALA A 240 -17.70 21.29 -7.65
CA ALA A 240 -16.42 21.95 -7.36
C ALA A 240 -15.32 21.50 -8.34
N LEU A 241 -15.22 20.20 -8.63
CA LEU A 241 -14.30 19.68 -9.63
C LEU A 241 -14.59 20.23 -11.03
N GLU A 242 -15.86 20.29 -11.44
CA GLU A 242 -16.23 20.87 -12.73
C GLU A 242 -15.94 22.38 -12.80
N SER A 243 -16.14 23.11 -11.71
CA SER A 243 -15.84 24.54 -11.58
C SER A 243 -14.34 24.79 -11.76
N ALA A 244 -13.51 24.10 -10.99
CA ALA A 244 -12.05 24.21 -11.06
C ALA A 244 -11.50 23.88 -12.46
N ARG A 245 -12.14 22.96 -13.20
CA ARG A 245 -11.77 22.62 -14.58
C ARG A 245 -12.11 23.71 -15.61
N ARG A 246 -13.12 24.55 -15.33
CA ARG A 246 -13.58 25.61 -16.23
C ARG A 246 -12.81 26.92 -16.03
N ALA A 247 -12.23 27.13 -14.85
CA ALA A 247 -11.40 28.29 -14.49
C ALA A 247 -10.02 28.28 -15.17
N ARG A 248 -10.01 28.21 -16.51
CA ARG A 248 -8.80 28.16 -17.34
C ARG A 248 -7.95 29.41 -17.27
#